data_AF-A0A7J7VW13-F1
#
_entry.id   AF-A0A7J7VW13-F1
#
_cell.length_a   1.000
_cell.length_b   1.000
_cell.length_c   1.000
_cell.angle_alpha   90.00
_cell.angle_beta   90.00
_cell.angle_gamma   90.00
#
_symmetry.space_group_name_H-M   'P 1'
#
loop_
_entity.id
_entity.type
_entity.pdbx_description
1 polymer ?
#
loop_
_entity_poly.entity_id
_entity_poly.type
_entity_poly.pdbx_seq_one_letter_code
_entity_poly.pdbx_strand_id
1 'polypeptide(L)'
;MGRAAGELTPSLLGLGLLLCSWACPGGAGLRAPPDRIAIIGAGIGGTSAAYYLRQKFGKDVKIDLFERGEVGGRLATITLQGQEYEAGGSVIHPLNLHMKRFVKDLGLSTLQSSGGLIGVSNGDTLVFEESSWFIINIIKLIWQYGFQPLRMHMWVEDVLDKFMRIYRYQSHDYAFSSVENLLHSLGGDDFLGMLNRTFLETLQKAGFSEKFLDEMIAPINRVNYGQSMDINGFVGAVSLAGADSGLWAIEGGNKLVCSRLLQASKSNLISGSVMYIEKTRTKQTALELCPL
;
A
#
# COMPACT_ATOMS: atom_id res chain seq x y z
N MET A 1 0.21 -54.07 -75.43
CA MET A 1 1.20 -53.41 -74.54
C MET A 1 1.00 -51.91 -74.67
N GLY A 2 0.96 -51.18 -73.55
CA GLY A 2 0.91 -49.71 -73.52
C GLY A 2 -0.39 -49.13 -72.97
N ARG A 3 -0.42 -48.90 -71.64
CA ARG A 3 -1.45 -48.12 -70.93
C ARG A 3 -1.24 -46.63 -71.24
N ALA A 4 -2.31 -45.90 -71.55
CA ALA A 4 -2.33 -44.44 -71.56
C ALA A 4 -3.13 -43.96 -70.34
N ALA A 5 -2.54 -43.00 -69.63
CA ALA A 5 -3.01 -42.44 -68.36
C ALA A 5 -4.23 -41.52 -68.56
N GLY A 6 -5.16 -41.57 -67.62
CA GLY A 6 -6.27 -40.63 -67.51
C GLY A 6 -5.85 -39.37 -66.73
N GLU A 7 -6.24 -38.22 -67.26
CA GLU A 7 -6.17 -36.93 -66.58
C GLU A 7 -7.31 -36.83 -65.55
N LEU A 8 -6.96 -36.51 -64.29
CA LEU A 8 -7.89 -36.19 -63.21
C LEU A 8 -7.69 -34.72 -62.84
N THR A 9 -8.76 -33.94 -62.96
CA THR A 9 -8.89 -32.56 -62.49
C THR A 9 -8.79 -32.45 -60.95
N PRO A 10 -8.14 -31.42 -60.38
CA PRO A 10 -8.11 -31.24 -58.93
C PRO A 10 -9.34 -30.45 -58.45
N SER A 11 -10.07 -31.04 -57.50
CA SER A 11 -11.18 -30.40 -56.77
C SER A 11 -10.67 -29.61 -55.56
N LEU A 12 -11.38 -28.52 -55.28
CA LEU A 12 -11.07 -27.48 -54.30
C LEU A 12 -11.09 -27.95 -52.83
N LEU A 13 -10.03 -27.55 -52.14
CA LEU A 13 -9.98 -26.96 -50.80
C LEU A 13 -11.29 -26.83 -50.00
N GLY A 14 -11.24 -27.30 -48.75
CA GLY A 14 -12.20 -26.94 -47.70
C GLY A 14 -11.85 -27.55 -46.34
N LEU A 15 -10.72 -27.14 -45.74
CA LEU A 15 -10.41 -27.48 -44.35
C LEU A 15 -11.27 -26.60 -43.41
N GLY A 16 -12.28 -27.20 -42.77
CA GLY A 16 -13.10 -26.54 -41.76
C GLY A 16 -12.36 -26.42 -40.43
N LEU A 17 -11.80 -25.24 -40.14
CA LEU A 17 -11.38 -24.82 -38.81
C LEU A 17 -12.52 -24.03 -38.16
N LEU A 18 -13.25 -24.67 -37.25
CA LEU A 18 -14.20 -24.03 -36.35
C LEU A 18 -13.45 -23.10 -35.38
N LEU A 19 -13.41 -21.81 -35.71
CA LEU A 19 -13.08 -20.75 -34.77
C LEU A 19 -14.26 -20.59 -33.79
N CYS A 20 -14.18 -21.29 -32.66
CA CYS A 20 -14.96 -20.94 -31.48
C CYS A 20 -14.54 -19.54 -31.03
N SER A 21 -15.29 -18.54 -31.50
CA SER A 21 -15.23 -17.18 -31.00
C SER A 21 -15.74 -17.20 -29.56
N TRP A 22 -14.85 -17.33 -28.58
CA TRP A 22 -15.16 -16.92 -27.22
C TRP A 22 -15.42 -15.42 -27.23
N ALA A 23 -16.70 -15.06 -27.29
CA ALA A 23 -17.17 -13.73 -27.02
C ALA A 23 -16.75 -13.37 -25.59
N CYS A 24 -15.68 -12.57 -25.46
CA CYS A 24 -15.37 -11.89 -24.22
C CYS A 24 -16.55 -10.95 -23.89
N PRO A 25 -17.24 -11.12 -22.75
CA PRO A 25 -18.27 -10.18 -22.36
C PRO A 25 -17.60 -8.87 -21.94
N GLY A 26 -17.88 -7.80 -22.68
CA GLY A 26 -17.66 -6.43 -22.24
C GLY A 26 -16.36 -5.77 -22.67
N GLY A 27 -16.19 -5.54 -23.97
CA GLY A 27 -15.36 -4.43 -24.43
C GLY A 27 -15.99 -3.12 -24.00
N ALA A 28 -15.65 -2.62 -22.82
CA ALA A 28 -15.93 -1.24 -22.46
C ALA A 28 -15.19 -0.35 -23.46
N GLY A 29 -15.92 0.20 -24.44
CA GLY A 29 -15.35 1.10 -25.44
C GLY A 29 -14.50 2.18 -24.76
N LEU A 30 -13.34 2.49 -25.36
CA LEU A 30 -12.43 3.53 -24.90
C LEU A 30 -13.23 4.83 -24.68
N ARG A 31 -13.51 5.15 -23.42
CA ARG A 31 -14.15 6.42 -23.06
C ARG A 31 -13.13 7.53 -23.28
N ALA A 32 -13.56 8.63 -23.90
CA ALA A 32 -12.75 9.83 -23.97
C ALA A 32 -12.29 10.24 -22.55
N PRO A 33 -11.06 10.78 -22.41
CA PRO A 33 -10.58 11.23 -21.11
C PRO A 33 -11.53 12.29 -20.53
N PRO A 34 -11.71 12.35 -19.20
CA PRO A 34 -12.53 13.38 -18.57
C PRO A 34 -11.88 14.75 -18.75
N ASP A 35 -12.68 15.78 -19.02
CA ASP A 35 -12.20 17.16 -19.13
C ASP A 35 -11.77 17.73 -17.77
N ARG A 36 -12.47 17.34 -16.70
CA ARG A 36 -12.23 17.81 -15.33
C ARG A 36 -12.38 16.69 -14.31
N ILE A 37 -11.48 16.66 -13.34
CA ILE A 37 -11.50 15.76 -12.19
C ILE A 37 -11.41 16.60 -10.92
N ALA A 38 -12.25 16.27 -9.94
CA ALA A 38 -12.17 16.79 -8.59
C ALA A 38 -11.61 15.72 -7.63
N ILE A 39 -10.65 16.10 -6.80
CA ILE A 39 -10.06 15.25 -5.76
C ILE A 39 -10.25 15.96 -4.41
N ILE A 40 -10.73 15.23 -3.39
CA ILE A 40 -10.98 15.78 -2.07
C ILE A 40 -9.91 15.23 -1.11
N GLY A 41 -9.10 16.12 -0.57
CA GLY A 41 -7.96 15.86 0.31
C GLY A 41 -6.61 15.85 -0.40
N ALA A 42 -5.64 16.63 0.09
CA ALA A 42 -4.25 16.73 -0.35
C ALA A 42 -3.29 15.86 0.48
N GLY A 43 -3.79 14.78 1.09
CA GLY A 43 -2.93 13.74 1.65
C GLY A 43 -2.26 12.88 0.56
N ILE A 44 -1.52 11.85 0.98
CA ILE A 44 -0.81 10.94 0.06
C ILE A 44 -1.76 10.27 -0.95
N GLY A 45 -2.98 9.92 -0.53
CA GLY A 45 -3.98 9.31 -1.42
C GLY A 45 -4.44 10.26 -2.54
N GLY A 46 -4.77 11.52 -2.21
CA GLY A 46 -5.25 12.48 -3.19
C GLY A 46 -4.15 13.02 -4.11
N THR A 47 -2.97 13.30 -3.56
CA THR A 47 -1.83 13.79 -4.35
C THR A 47 -1.25 12.71 -5.27
N SER A 48 -1.18 11.45 -4.82
CA SER A 48 -0.79 10.33 -5.71
C SER A 48 -1.84 10.04 -6.78
N ALA A 49 -3.14 10.10 -6.44
CA ALA A 49 -4.21 9.99 -7.43
C ALA A 49 -4.08 11.08 -8.50
N ALA A 50 -3.89 12.34 -8.09
CA ALA A 50 -3.67 13.46 -9.00
C ALA A 50 -2.49 13.22 -9.95
N TYR A 51 -1.36 12.75 -9.41
CA TYR A 51 -0.16 12.42 -10.17
C TYR A 51 -0.42 11.33 -11.22
N TYR A 52 -1.02 10.20 -10.83
CA TYR A 52 -1.30 9.12 -11.78
C TYR A 52 -2.39 9.47 -12.80
N LEU A 53 -3.42 10.23 -12.40
CA LEU A 53 -4.45 10.71 -13.33
C LEU A 53 -3.86 11.66 -14.38
N ARG A 54 -2.92 12.53 -13.96
CA ARG A 54 -2.17 13.37 -14.90
C ARG A 54 -1.36 12.54 -15.90
N GLN A 55 -0.70 11.48 -15.44
CA GLN A 55 0.03 10.56 -16.34
C GLN A 55 -0.90 9.82 -17.31
N LYS A 56 -2.08 9.39 -16.83
CA LYS A 56 -3.03 8.59 -17.62
C LYS A 56 -3.80 9.41 -18.66
N PHE A 57 -4.22 10.63 -18.31
CA PHE A 57 -5.09 11.45 -19.16
C PHE A 57 -4.37 12.63 -19.84
N GLY A 58 -3.09 12.84 -19.56
CA GLY A 58 -2.28 13.87 -20.20
C GLY A 58 -2.47 15.27 -19.62
N LYS A 59 -1.89 16.28 -20.27
CA LYS A 59 -1.85 17.66 -19.76
C LYS A 59 -3.18 18.42 -19.88
N ASP A 60 -4.10 17.94 -20.72
CA ASP A 60 -5.32 18.68 -21.05
C ASP A 60 -6.43 18.48 -20.01
N VAL A 61 -6.39 17.41 -19.21
CA VAL A 61 -7.32 17.26 -18.09
C VAL A 61 -7.08 18.33 -17.02
N LYS A 62 -8.17 18.98 -16.58
CA LYS A 62 -8.13 19.87 -15.42
C LYS A 62 -8.32 19.05 -14.14
N ILE A 63 -7.37 19.14 -13.21
CA ILE A 63 -7.45 18.45 -11.92
C ILE A 63 -7.55 19.52 -10.82
N ASP A 64 -8.71 19.62 -10.20
CA ASP A 64 -8.95 20.47 -9.03
C ASP A 64 -8.82 19.60 -7.77
N LEU A 65 -7.96 19.99 -6.84
CA LEU A 65 -7.69 19.26 -5.61
C LEU A 65 -8.08 20.15 -4.42
N PHE A 66 -9.08 19.73 -3.66
CA PHE A 66 -9.66 20.49 -2.55
C PHE A 66 -9.03 20.05 -1.23
N GLU A 67 -8.52 20.97 -0.43
CA GLU A 67 -7.93 20.68 0.88
C GLU A 67 -8.32 21.74 1.92
N ARG A 68 -8.72 21.28 3.11
CA ARG A 68 -9.15 22.14 4.22
C ARG A 68 -8.02 22.58 5.14
N GLY A 69 -6.90 21.87 5.13
CA GLY A 69 -5.72 22.15 5.96
C GLY A 69 -4.45 22.17 5.15
N GLU A 70 -3.39 21.58 5.72
CA GLU A 70 -2.08 21.50 5.07
C GLU A 70 -1.97 20.30 4.12
N VAL A 71 -1.25 20.51 3.01
CA VAL A 71 -0.88 19.42 2.11
C VAL A 71 -0.02 18.40 2.86
N GLY A 72 -0.36 17.12 2.76
CA GLY A 72 0.28 16.04 3.53
C GLY A 72 -0.70 15.26 4.39
N GLY A 73 -1.75 15.91 4.91
CA GLY A 73 -2.75 15.26 5.77
C GLY A 73 -2.10 14.55 6.96
N ARG A 74 -2.20 13.21 7.01
CA ARG A 74 -1.62 12.36 8.08
C ARG A 74 -0.11 12.15 7.98
N LEU A 75 0.57 12.74 7.00
CA LEU A 75 2.04 12.81 6.98
C LEU A 75 2.53 14.13 7.61
N ALA A 76 1.87 14.57 8.69
CA ALA A 76 2.14 15.86 9.30
C ALA A 76 3.45 15.85 10.10
N THR A 77 4.07 17.02 10.17
CA THR A 77 5.23 17.28 11.02
C THR A 77 4.89 18.34 12.07
N ILE A 78 5.64 18.37 13.16
CA ILE A 78 5.59 19.40 14.20
C ILE A 78 6.98 20.00 14.39
N THR A 79 7.04 21.30 14.70
CA THR A 79 8.31 21.97 15.02
C THR A 79 8.46 22.09 16.53
N LEU A 80 9.54 21.52 17.07
CA LEU A 80 9.91 21.62 18.48
C LEU A 80 11.34 22.14 18.57
N GLN A 81 11.55 23.24 19.31
CA GLN A 81 12.86 23.88 19.47
C GLN A 81 13.60 24.17 18.14
N GLY A 82 12.86 24.54 17.10
CA GLY A 82 13.42 24.85 15.77
C GLY A 82 13.80 23.61 14.94
N GLN A 83 13.54 22.40 15.43
CA GLN A 83 13.70 21.15 14.69
C GLN A 83 12.32 20.60 14.31
N GLU A 84 12.22 20.04 13.10
CA GLU A 84 10.99 19.47 12.59
C GLU A 84 10.97 17.95 12.80
N TYR A 85 9.88 17.44 13.35
CA TYR A 85 9.68 16.04 13.69
C TYR A 85 8.43 15.49 13.02
N GLU A 86 8.47 14.23 12.60
CA GLU A 86 7.29 13.52 12.15
C GLU A 86 6.28 13.36 13.30
N ALA A 87 5.04 13.79 13.06
CA ALA A 87 3.91 13.59 13.97
C ALA A 87 2.83 12.66 13.38
N GLY A 88 3.09 12.14 12.18
CA GLY A 88 2.21 11.24 11.44
C GLY A 88 2.96 10.01 10.93
N GLY A 89 2.70 9.62 9.68
CA GLY A 89 3.41 8.51 9.05
C GLY A 89 4.91 8.79 8.94
N SER A 90 5.70 8.17 9.80
CA SER A 90 7.12 8.51 10.01
C SER A 90 8.10 7.59 9.28
N VAL A 91 7.72 6.34 8.99
CA VAL A 91 8.59 5.33 8.39
C VAL A 91 8.00 4.75 7.11
N ILE A 92 8.89 4.34 6.20
CA ILE A 92 8.55 3.75 4.92
C ILE A 92 9.26 2.40 4.78
N HIS A 93 8.49 1.36 4.46
CA HIS A 93 9.02 0.02 4.28
C HIS A 93 9.76 -0.12 2.93
N PRO A 94 10.88 -0.88 2.84
CA PRO A 94 11.58 -1.16 1.58
C PRO A 94 10.70 -1.76 0.47
N LEU A 95 9.65 -2.49 0.82
CA LEU A 95 8.73 -3.10 -0.16
C LEU A 95 7.63 -2.13 -0.65
N ASN A 96 7.64 -0.88 -0.20
CA ASN A 96 6.78 0.16 -0.76
C ASN A 96 7.37 0.70 -2.07
N LEU A 97 7.04 0.03 -3.19
CA LEU A 97 7.57 0.37 -4.52
C LEU A 97 7.08 1.73 -5.03
N HIS A 98 5.89 2.17 -4.61
CA HIS A 98 5.37 3.49 -4.95
C HIS A 98 6.22 4.60 -4.34
N MET A 99 6.52 4.51 -3.03
CA MET A 99 7.36 5.51 -2.37
C MET A 99 8.79 5.51 -2.92
N LYS A 100 9.37 4.34 -3.21
CA LYS A 100 10.67 4.24 -3.89
C LYS A 100 10.66 4.95 -5.25
N ARG A 101 9.60 4.77 -6.02
CA ARG A 101 9.43 5.44 -7.31
C ARG A 101 9.25 6.95 -7.14
N PHE A 102 8.43 7.40 -6.21
CA PHE A 102 8.23 8.83 -5.96
C PHE A 102 9.52 9.53 -5.55
N VAL A 103 10.33 8.90 -4.69
CA VAL A 103 11.65 9.44 -4.33
C VAL A 103 12.50 9.68 -5.56
N LYS A 104 12.59 8.67 -6.44
CA LYS A 104 13.37 8.75 -7.67
C LYS A 104 12.81 9.80 -8.64
N ASP A 105 11.52 9.73 -8.94
CA ASP A 105 10.86 10.58 -9.95
C ASP A 105 10.82 12.06 -9.51
N LEU A 106 10.79 12.33 -8.20
CA LEU A 106 10.64 13.68 -7.63
C LEU A 106 11.96 14.28 -7.09
N GLY A 107 13.08 13.54 -7.21
CA GLY A 107 14.39 13.96 -6.75
C GLY A 107 14.44 14.26 -5.25
N LEU A 108 13.87 13.36 -4.44
CA LEU A 108 13.89 13.46 -2.98
C LEU A 108 15.07 12.66 -2.41
N SER A 109 15.60 13.14 -1.28
CA SER A 109 16.60 12.42 -0.50
C SER A 109 15.93 11.56 0.57
N THR A 110 16.60 10.48 0.98
CA THR A 110 16.11 9.59 2.04
C THR A 110 17.07 9.58 3.22
N LEU A 111 16.51 9.43 4.40
CA LEU A 111 17.22 9.16 5.63
C LEU A 111 16.96 7.71 6.04
N GLN A 112 18.03 6.99 6.37
CA GLN A 112 17.87 5.72 7.06
C GLN A 112 17.53 6.00 8.52
N SER A 113 16.68 5.17 9.12
CA SER A 113 16.39 5.28 10.55
C SER A 113 17.70 5.20 11.33
N SER A 114 17.97 6.20 12.18
CA SER A 114 19.16 6.22 13.02
C SER A 114 19.06 5.11 14.06
N GLY A 115 20.06 4.24 14.10
CA GLY A 115 20.10 3.10 15.00
C GLY A 115 20.21 3.51 16.48
N GLY A 116 19.83 2.58 17.35
CA GLY A 116 19.94 2.65 18.80
C GLY A 116 19.71 1.27 19.39
N LEU A 117 20.01 1.09 20.67
CA LEU A 117 19.67 -0.15 21.37
C LEU A 117 18.18 -0.11 21.75
N ILE A 118 17.48 -1.21 21.49
CA ILE A 118 16.08 -1.37 21.85
C ILE A 118 15.96 -1.94 23.26
N GLY A 119 15.05 -1.38 24.05
CA GLY A 119 14.62 -1.94 25.33
C GLY A 119 13.10 -2.02 25.39
N VAL A 120 12.58 -3.09 25.99
CA VAL A 120 11.15 -3.26 26.25
C VAL A 120 10.93 -3.25 27.76
N SER A 121 10.02 -2.40 28.23
CA SER A 121 9.61 -2.35 29.63
C SER A 121 8.15 -2.76 29.81
N ASN A 122 7.87 -3.46 30.93
CA ASN A 122 6.52 -3.72 31.39
C ASN A 122 6.00 -2.66 32.39
N GLY A 123 6.77 -1.60 32.65
CA GLY A 123 6.47 -0.57 33.64
C GLY A 123 7.25 -0.69 34.95
N ASP A 124 7.66 -1.91 35.33
CA ASP A 124 8.42 -2.18 36.56
C ASP A 124 9.90 -2.48 36.24
N THR A 125 10.15 -3.27 35.19
CA THR A 125 11.50 -3.70 34.76
C THR A 125 11.63 -3.65 33.24
N LEU A 126 12.88 -3.74 32.76
CA LEU A 126 13.16 -4.05 31.36
C LEU A 126 13.05 -5.57 31.18
N VAL A 127 12.05 -6.03 30.43
CA VAL A 127 11.85 -7.44 30.11
C VAL A 127 12.80 -7.91 29.01
N PHE A 128 13.20 -6.99 28.13
CA PHE A 128 14.20 -7.21 27.10
C PHE A 128 15.06 -5.96 26.91
N GLU A 129 16.36 -6.15 26.65
CA GLU A 129 17.31 -5.07 26.37
C GLU A 129 18.38 -5.58 25.40
N GLU A 130 18.54 -4.88 24.29
CA GLU A 130 19.58 -5.15 23.31
C GLU A 130 20.96 -4.77 23.86
N SER A 131 21.94 -5.61 23.52
CA SER A 131 23.36 -5.34 23.66
C SER A 131 23.90 -4.78 22.34
N SER A 132 25.01 -4.04 22.41
CA SER A 132 25.81 -3.67 21.23
C SER A 132 26.40 -4.87 20.49
N TRP A 133 26.39 -6.06 21.10
CA TRP A 133 26.91 -7.30 20.52
C TRP A 133 25.79 -8.13 19.93
N PHE A 134 25.75 -8.22 18.60
CA PHE A 134 24.74 -8.98 17.86
C PHE A 134 24.56 -10.43 18.38
N ILE A 135 25.67 -11.15 18.63
CA ILE A 135 25.61 -12.54 19.10
C ILE A 135 24.95 -12.65 20.47
N ILE A 136 25.15 -11.66 21.36
CA ILE A 136 24.50 -11.63 22.67
C ILE A 136 22.98 -11.48 22.50
N ASN A 137 22.53 -10.65 21.56
CA ASN A 137 21.10 -10.47 21.28
C ASN A 137 20.47 -11.76 20.78
N ILE A 138 21.14 -12.48 19.88
CA ILE A 138 20.67 -13.79 19.40
C ILE A 138 20.55 -14.80 20.54
N ILE A 139 21.56 -14.90 21.41
CA ILE A 139 21.51 -15.81 22.56
C ILE A 139 20.38 -15.42 23.52
N LYS A 140 20.23 -14.13 23.85
CA LYS A 140 19.13 -13.64 24.72
C LYS A 140 17.77 -13.99 24.14
N LEU A 141 17.55 -13.72 22.86
CA LEU A 141 16.29 -14.00 22.16
C LEU A 141 15.96 -15.50 22.15
N ILE A 142 16.93 -16.36 21.82
CA ILE A 142 16.73 -17.82 21.81
C ILE A 142 16.50 -18.34 23.24
N TRP A 143 17.23 -17.83 24.22
CA TRP A 143 17.08 -18.27 25.62
C TRP A 143 15.72 -17.89 26.20
N GLN A 144 15.25 -16.66 25.93
CA GLN A 144 14.01 -16.15 26.51
C GLN A 144 12.75 -16.57 25.74
N TYR A 145 12.86 -16.70 24.41
CA TYR A 145 11.72 -16.87 23.50
C TYR A 145 11.87 -18.05 22.52
N GLY A 146 12.97 -18.79 22.54
CA GLY A 146 13.22 -19.88 21.59
C GLY A 146 13.24 -19.38 20.15
N PHE A 147 12.59 -20.12 19.24
CA PHE A 147 12.50 -19.79 17.82
C PHE A 147 11.34 -18.84 17.46
N GLN A 148 10.66 -18.23 18.44
CA GLN A 148 9.55 -17.31 18.19
C GLN A 148 9.94 -16.08 17.34
N PRO A 149 11.12 -15.45 17.50
CA PRO A 149 11.55 -14.35 16.63
C PRO A 149 11.73 -14.78 15.16
N LEU A 150 12.31 -15.96 14.93
CA LEU A 150 12.43 -16.53 13.58
C LEU A 150 11.05 -16.81 12.97
N ARG A 151 10.12 -17.37 13.77
CA ARG A 151 8.74 -17.58 13.36
C ARG A 151 8.05 -16.27 13.00
N MET A 152 8.25 -15.22 13.79
CA MET A 152 7.72 -13.88 13.51
C MET A 152 8.22 -13.38 12.16
N HIS A 153 9.52 -13.42 11.92
CA HIS A 153 10.10 -12.99 10.65
C HIS A 153 9.52 -13.77 9.47
N MET A 154 9.47 -15.11 9.54
CA MET A 154 8.89 -15.94 8.48
C MET A 154 7.40 -15.65 8.25
N TRP A 155 6.65 -15.38 9.32
CA TRP A 155 5.22 -15.07 9.23
C TRP A 155 4.98 -13.69 8.58
N VAL A 156 5.76 -12.67 8.94
CA VAL A 156 5.69 -11.33 8.32
C VAL A 156 6.08 -11.41 6.85
N GLU A 157 7.15 -12.13 6.52
CA GLU A 157 7.58 -12.35 5.13
C GLU A 157 6.49 -13.04 4.28
N ASP A 158 5.79 -14.06 4.79
CA ASP A 158 4.66 -14.68 4.08
C ASP A 158 3.53 -13.68 3.80
N VAL A 159 3.17 -12.84 4.79
CA VAL A 159 2.17 -11.80 4.62
C VAL A 159 2.62 -10.78 3.57
N LEU A 160 3.88 -10.34 3.63
CA LEU A 160 4.44 -9.38 2.69
C LEU A 160 4.49 -9.96 1.26
N ASP A 161 4.94 -11.20 1.08
CA ASP A 161 5.01 -11.86 -0.23
C ASP A 161 3.61 -11.97 -0.88
N LYS A 162 2.59 -12.34 -0.09
CA LYS A 162 1.19 -12.31 -0.53
C LYS A 162 0.73 -10.89 -0.87
N PHE A 163 1.04 -9.89 -0.04
CA PHE A 163 0.65 -8.51 -0.27
C PHE A 163 1.29 -7.90 -1.53
N MET A 164 2.56 -8.24 -1.81
CA MET A 164 3.32 -7.76 -2.98
C MET A 164 2.68 -8.12 -4.32
N ARG A 165 1.79 -9.12 -4.37
CA ARG A 165 1.01 -9.46 -5.56
C ARG A 165 0.19 -8.26 -6.09
N ILE A 166 -0.11 -7.27 -5.25
CA ILE A 166 -0.82 -6.05 -5.64
C ILE A 166 -0.16 -5.34 -6.82
N TYR A 167 1.17 -5.30 -6.86
CA TYR A 167 1.91 -4.64 -7.93
C TYR A 167 1.73 -5.34 -9.28
N ARG A 168 1.52 -6.67 -9.28
CA ARG A 168 1.21 -7.42 -10.50
C ARG A 168 -0.18 -7.09 -11.03
N TYR A 169 -1.18 -6.94 -10.16
CA TYR A 169 -2.51 -6.50 -10.60
C TYR A 169 -2.47 -5.07 -11.15
N GLN A 170 -1.79 -4.17 -10.44
CA GLN A 170 -1.65 -2.77 -10.84
C GLN A 170 -0.88 -2.60 -12.16
N SER A 171 0.14 -3.44 -12.42
CA SER A 171 0.88 -3.40 -13.70
C SER A 171 0.05 -3.80 -14.92
N HIS A 172 -1.10 -4.46 -14.71
CA HIS A 172 -2.06 -4.83 -15.75
C HIS A 172 -3.31 -3.95 -15.73
N ASP A 173 -3.24 -2.75 -15.13
CA ASP A 173 -4.36 -1.82 -14.98
C ASP A 173 -5.60 -2.44 -14.29
N TYR A 174 -5.41 -3.52 -13.51
CA TYR A 174 -6.52 -4.17 -12.82
C TYR A 174 -6.90 -3.38 -11.57
N ALA A 175 -8.20 -3.15 -11.39
CA ALA A 175 -8.78 -2.48 -10.24
C ALA A 175 -9.86 -3.34 -9.59
N PHE A 176 -10.03 -3.19 -8.28
CA PHE A 176 -11.00 -3.96 -7.50
C PHE A 176 -12.21 -3.09 -7.16
N SER A 177 -13.39 -3.70 -7.17
CA SER A 177 -14.65 -3.05 -6.81
C SER A 177 -14.92 -2.98 -5.31
N SER A 178 -14.20 -3.77 -4.50
CA SER A 178 -14.30 -3.76 -3.04
C SER A 178 -12.95 -4.13 -2.40
N VAL A 179 -12.81 -3.80 -1.11
CA VAL A 179 -11.61 -4.11 -0.32
C VAL A 179 -11.48 -5.61 -0.08
N GLU A 180 -12.60 -6.32 0.09
CA GLU A 180 -12.64 -7.76 0.27
C GLU A 180 -12.11 -8.48 -0.98
N ASN A 181 -12.56 -8.08 -2.17
CA ASN A 181 -12.06 -8.64 -3.43
C ASN A 181 -10.56 -8.37 -3.62
N LEU A 182 -10.10 -7.17 -3.26
CA LEU A 182 -8.68 -6.84 -3.26
C LEU A 182 -7.90 -7.79 -2.35
N LEU A 183 -8.25 -7.84 -1.06
CA LEU A 183 -7.49 -8.60 -0.06
C LEU A 183 -7.55 -10.10 -0.32
N HIS A 184 -8.70 -10.63 -0.76
CA HIS A 184 -8.82 -12.02 -1.19
C HIS A 184 -7.94 -12.33 -2.41
N SER A 185 -7.81 -11.42 -3.36
CA SER A 185 -6.94 -11.64 -4.53
C SER A 185 -5.44 -11.62 -4.16
N LEU A 186 -5.07 -10.96 -3.06
CA LEU A 186 -3.69 -10.93 -2.57
C LEU A 186 -3.37 -12.17 -1.72
N GLY A 187 -4.16 -12.43 -0.69
CA GLY A 187 -3.86 -13.46 0.32
C GLY A 187 -4.92 -14.54 0.50
N GLY A 188 -5.95 -14.59 -0.35
CA GLY A 188 -7.06 -15.54 -0.24
C GLY A 188 -7.87 -15.36 1.04
N ASP A 189 -8.45 -16.47 1.51
CA ASP A 189 -9.23 -16.51 2.74
C ASP A 189 -8.41 -16.19 4.00
N ASP A 190 -7.08 -16.33 3.95
CA ASP A 190 -6.21 -15.99 5.08
C ASP A 190 -6.34 -14.49 5.41
N PHE A 191 -6.21 -13.62 4.41
CA PHE A 191 -6.32 -12.17 4.61
C PHE A 191 -7.73 -11.76 5.04
N LEU A 192 -8.78 -12.36 4.46
CA LEU A 192 -10.15 -12.11 4.91
C LEU A 192 -10.37 -12.56 6.36
N GLY A 193 -9.84 -13.72 6.73
CA GLY A 193 -9.87 -14.24 8.09
C GLY A 193 -9.13 -13.35 9.08
N MET A 194 -8.09 -12.64 8.66
CA MET A 194 -7.37 -11.66 9.48
C MET A 194 -8.15 -10.36 9.70
N LEU A 195 -9.09 -10.00 8.82
CA LEU A 195 -9.98 -8.85 9.06
C LEU A 195 -11.02 -9.15 10.15
N ASN A 196 -11.42 -10.41 10.27
CA ASN A 196 -12.51 -10.86 11.14
C ASN A 196 -12.04 -11.46 12.47
N ARG A 197 -10.73 -11.53 12.71
CA ARG A 197 -10.13 -12.02 13.96
C ARG A 197 -9.26 -10.95 14.56
N THR A 198 -9.12 -10.97 15.88
CA THR A 198 -8.16 -10.10 16.54
C THR A 198 -6.74 -10.50 16.14
N PHE A 199 -5.81 -9.57 16.32
CA PHE A 199 -4.40 -9.82 16.09
C PHE A 199 -3.85 -10.86 17.07
N LEU A 200 -4.30 -10.82 18.33
CA LEU A 200 -4.02 -11.85 19.32
C LEU A 200 -4.45 -13.25 18.84
N GLU A 201 -5.72 -13.42 18.46
CA GLU A 201 -6.25 -14.70 17.98
C GLU A 201 -5.50 -15.20 16.73
N THR A 202 -5.13 -14.27 15.84
CA THR A 202 -4.39 -14.58 14.61
C THR A 202 -3.02 -15.17 14.94
N LEU A 203 -2.28 -14.58 15.88
CA LEU A 203 -0.96 -15.07 16.26
C LEU A 203 -1.02 -16.31 17.16
N GLN A 204 -2.00 -16.43 18.04
CA GLN A 204 -2.21 -17.67 18.81
C GLN A 204 -2.46 -18.86 17.87
N LYS A 205 -3.28 -18.68 16.81
CA LYS A 205 -3.48 -19.70 15.76
C LYS A 205 -2.21 -20.02 14.97
N ALA A 206 -1.32 -19.04 14.81
CA ALA A 206 0.00 -19.24 14.20
C ALA A 206 1.04 -19.86 15.17
N GLY A 207 0.65 -20.19 16.41
CA GLY A 207 1.47 -20.91 17.39
C GLY A 207 2.41 -20.04 18.21
N PHE A 208 2.21 -18.72 18.25
CA PHE A 208 3.02 -17.84 19.09
C PHE A 208 2.69 -18.02 20.57
N SER A 209 3.71 -18.08 21.41
CA SER A 209 3.56 -18.24 22.87
C SER A 209 3.12 -16.93 23.51
N GLU A 210 2.24 -17.00 24.52
CA GLU A 210 1.73 -15.84 25.27
C GLU A 210 2.86 -14.90 25.75
N LYS A 211 3.91 -15.44 26.36
CA LYS A 211 5.06 -14.65 26.81
C LYS A 211 5.66 -13.78 25.70
N PHE A 212 5.87 -14.34 24.51
CA PHE A 212 6.43 -13.59 23.37
C PHE A 212 5.43 -12.55 22.83
N LEU A 213 4.14 -12.87 22.85
CA LEU A 213 3.09 -11.94 22.46
C LEU A 213 3.07 -10.73 23.39
N ASP A 214 3.12 -10.96 24.70
CA ASP A 214 3.05 -9.90 25.70
C ASP A 214 4.33 -9.06 25.80
N GLU A 215 5.50 -9.71 25.77
CA GLU A 215 6.78 -9.02 25.96
C GLU A 215 7.36 -8.43 24.66
N MET A 216 7.03 -8.95 23.47
CA MET A 216 7.64 -8.47 22.22
C MET A 216 6.62 -7.91 21.22
N ILE A 217 5.49 -8.57 21.02
CA ILE A 217 4.53 -8.19 19.97
C ILE A 217 3.60 -7.05 20.40
N ALA A 218 3.01 -7.12 21.59
CA ALA A 218 2.12 -6.10 22.10
C ALA A 218 2.78 -4.71 22.20
N PRO A 219 4.06 -4.59 22.64
CA PRO A 219 4.78 -3.33 22.63
C PRO A 219 4.92 -2.71 21.23
N ILE A 220 5.25 -3.51 20.20
CA ILE A 220 5.33 -3.04 18.81
C ILE A 220 3.99 -2.43 18.39
N ASN A 221 2.88 -3.11 18.69
CA ASN A 221 1.57 -2.62 18.33
C ASN A 221 1.18 -1.31 19.06
N ARG A 222 1.57 -1.18 20.32
CA ARG A 222 1.37 0.05 21.10
C ARG A 222 2.21 1.20 20.57
N VAL A 223 3.46 0.95 20.16
CA VAL A 223 4.33 1.99 19.58
C VAL A 223 3.76 2.48 18.25
N ASN A 224 3.27 1.59 17.39
CA ASN A 224 2.78 1.98 16.07
C ASN A 224 1.37 2.58 16.07
N TYR A 225 0.46 2.06 16.91
CA TYR A 225 -0.96 2.42 16.84
C TYR A 225 -1.57 2.86 18.16
N GLY A 226 -0.84 2.78 19.29
CA GLY A 226 -1.40 3.07 20.61
C GLY A 226 -2.52 2.12 21.03
N GLN A 227 -2.58 0.93 20.42
CA GLN A 227 -3.67 -0.04 20.62
C GLN A 227 -3.17 -1.39 21.14
N SER A 228 -4.04 -2.09 21.86
CA SER A 228 -3.83 -3.48 22.26
C SER A 228 -3.86 -4.43 21.05
N MET A 229 -3.62 -5.72 21.29
CA MET A 229 -3.71 -6.75 20.25
C MET A 229 -5.16 -7.11 19.84
N ASP A 230 -6.15 -6.33 20.28
CA ASP A 230 -7.57 -6.52 19.95
C ASP A 230 -7.95 -5.94 18.57
N ILE A 231 -7.02 -5.22 17.93
CA ILE A 231 -7.18 -4.78 16.54
C ILE A 231 -7.32 -5.98 15.60
N ASN A 232 -7.85 -5.77 14.39
CA ASN A 232 -7.89 -6.86 13.42
C ASN A 232 -6.48 -7.33 13.05
N GLY A 233 -6.35 -8.64 12.80
CA GLY A 233 -5.06 -9.28 12.53
C GLY A 233 -4.32 -8.73 11.32
N PHE A 234 -5.03 -8.20 10.32
CA PHE A 234 -4.38 -7.61 9.14
C PHE A 234 -3.63 -6.32 9.49
N VAL A 235 -4.25 -5.42 10.24
CA VAL A 235 -3.58 -4.21 10.76
C VAL A 235 -2.43 -4.58 11.70
N GLY A 236 -2.60 -5.62 12.53
CA GLY A 236 -1.52 -6.14 13.37
C GLY A 236 -0.33 -6.66 12.57
N ALA A 237 -0.57 -7.33 11.44
CA ALA A 237 0.50 -7.76 10.53
C ALA A 237 1.27 -6.57 9.95
N VAL A 238 0.55 -5.52 9.54
CA VAL A 238 1.18 -4.26 9.07
C VAL A 238 2.00 -3.61 10.19
N SER A 239 1.55 -3.71 11.45
CA SER A 239 2.32 -3.25 12.61
C SER A 239 3.67 -3.95 12.72
N LEU A 240 3.70 -5.28 12.56
CA LEU A 240 4.94 -6.06 12.62
C LEU A 240 5.88 -5.77 11.46
N ALA A 241 5.35 -5.59 10.24
CA ALA A 241 6.17 -5.12 9.11
C ALA A 241 6.78 -3.73 9.36
N GLY A 242 6.15 -2.90 10.21
CA GLY A 242 6.69 -1.62 10.68
C GLY A 242 7.83 -1.75 11.69
N ALA A 243 8.19 -2.96 12.12
CA ALA A 243 9.33 -3.25 12.97
C ALA A 243 10.47 -3.99 12.24
N ASP A 244 10.33 -4.20 10.92
CA ASP A 244 11.36 -4.82 10.10
C ASP A 244 12.59 -3.91 9.93
N SER A 245 13.69 -4.50 9.47
CA SER A 245 14.92 -3.78 9.16
C SER A 245 14.83 -2.97 7.86
N GLY A 246 15.64 -1.91 7.75
CA GLY A 246 15.78 -1.13 6.51
C GLY A 246 14.66 -0.10 6.28
N LEU A 247 13.86 0.21 7.30
CA LEU A 247 12.91 1.31 7.28
C LEU A 247 13.64 2.64 7.05
N TRP A 248 13.03 3.48 6.24
CA TRP A 248 13.60 4.76 5.83
C TRP A 248 12.52 5.85 5.86
N ALA A 249 12.96 7.11 5.83
CA ALA A 249 12.11 8.28 5.78
C ALA A 249 12.62 9.26 4.73
N ILE A 250 11.83 10.28 4.40
CA ILE A 250 12.24 11.36 3.51
C ILE A 250 13.01 12.41 4.31
N GLU A 251 14.15 12.85 3.79
CA GLU A 251 14.88 13.98 4.37
C GLU A 251 14.02 15.25 4.28
N GLY A 252 13.78 15.91 5.42
CA GLY A 252 12.84 17.05 5.52
C GLY A 252 11.36 16.65 5.64
N GLY A 253 11.06 15.37 5.82
CA GLY A 253 9.75 14.87 6.20
C GLY A 253 8.91 14.28 5.06
N ASN A 254 8.13 13.25 5.39
CA ASN A 254 7.32 12.46 4.47
C ASN A 254 6.20 13.30 3.82
N LYS A 255 5.75 14.40 4.43
CA LYS A 255 4.84 15.38 3.78
C LYS A 255 5.36 15.92 2.46
N LEU A 256 6.69 15.98 2.27
CA LEU A 256 7.29 16.51 1.05
C LEU A 256 6.87 15.70 -0.17
N VAL A 257 6.61 14.40 -0.03
CA VAL A 257 6.12 13.57 -1.14
C VAL A 257 4.78 14.09 -1.65
N CYS A 258 3.84 14.42 -0.76
CA CYS A 258 2.54 14.97 -1.14
C CYS A 258 2.69 16.31 -1.88
N SER A 259 3.55 17.19 -1.36
CA SER A 259 3.79 18.50 -1.97
C SER A 259 4.44 18.39 -3.36
N ARG A 260 5.41 17.49 -3.52
CA ARG A 260 6.07 17.24 -4.81
C ARG A 260 5.15 16.55 -5.81
N LEU A 261 4.31 15.62 -5.37
CA LEU A 261 3.30 14.99 -6.23
C LEU A 261 2.27 16.00 -6.74
N LEU A 262 1.81 16.91 -5.88
CA LEU A 262 0.90 17.99 -6.24
C LEU A 262 1.52 18.93 -7.30
N GLN A 263 2.78 19.29 -7.12
CA GLN A 263 3.53 20.11 -8.10
C GLN A 263 3.68 19.37 -9.43
N ALA A 264 4.08 18.09 -9.40
CA ALA A 264 4.29 17.27 -10.58
C ALA A 264 2.99 17.01 -11.36
N SER A 265 1.85 16.88 -10.66
CA SER A 265 0.54 16.71 -11.30
C SER A 265 0.01 18.00 -11.92
N LYS A 266 0.59 19.16 -11.58
CA LYS A 266 0.09 20.50 -11.96
C LYS A 266 -1.42 20.63 -11.65
N SER A 267 -1.83 20.09 -10.51
CA SER A 267 -3.21 20.20 -10.06
C SER A 267 -3.44 21.56 -9.42
N ASN A 268 -4.64 22.09 -9.61
CA ASN A 268 -5.07 23.33 -8.99
C ASN A 268 -5.49 23.04 -7.54
N LEU A 269 -4.67 23.46 -6.58
CA LEU A 269 -4.99 23.34 -5.16
C LEU A 269 -6.01 24.42 -4.79
N ILE A 270 -7.16 23.99 -4.29
CA ILE A 270 -8.24 24.87 -3.83
C ILE A 270 -8.36 24.68 -2.33
N SER A 271 -8.06 25.72 -1.57
CA SER A 271 -8.23 25.71 -0.13
C SER A 271 -9.72 25.84 0.21
N GLY A 272 -10.25 24.92 1.02
CA GLY A 272 -11.64 24.91 1.43
C GLY A 272 -12.13 23.55 1.89
N SER A 273 -13.17 23.58 2.72
CA SER A 273 -13.89 22.35 3.11
C SER A 273 -15.00 22.06 2.11
N VAL A 274 -14.98 20.85 1.54
CA VAL A 274 -16.09 20.36 0.71
C VAL A 274 -17.21 19.91 1.62
N MET A 275 -18.39 20.53 1.49
CA MET A 275 -19.53 20.28 2.38
C MET A 275 -20.50 19.24 1.83
N TYR A 276 -20.66 19.18 0.51
CA TYR A 276 -21.51 18.20 -0.14
C TYR A 276 -21.01 17.85 -1.55
N ILE A 277 -21.44 16.68 -2.04
CA ILE A 277 -21.17 16.19 -3.39
C ILE A 277 -22.51 15.76 -3.97
N GLU A 278 -22.90 16.36 -5.10
CA GLU A 278 -24.16 16.02 -5.76
C GLU A 278 -23.89 15.51 -7.19
N LYS A 279 -24.47 14.35 -7.50
CA LYS A 279 -24.51 13.82 -8.86
C LYS A 279 -25.71 14.40 -9.59
N THR A 280 -25.48 15.30 -10.54
CA THR A 280 -26.58 15.86 -11.33
C THR A 280 -27.06 14.86 -12.39
N ARG A 281 -28.29 15.05 -12.91
CA ARG A 281 -28.88 14.17 -13.95
C ARG A 281 -28.24 14.35 -15.32
N THR A 282 -27.65 15.51 -15.59
CA THR A 282 -26.64 15.71 -16.63
C THR A 282 -25.33 15.05 -16.20
N LYS A 283 -24.45 14.59 -17.10
CA LYS A 283 -23.18 13.92 -16.75
C LYS A 283 -22.13 14.85 -16.07
N GLN A 284 -22.55 15.68 -15.12
CA GLN A 284 -21.75 16.66 -14.39
C GLN A 284 -21.96 16.46 -12.88
N THR A 285 -20.89 16.54 -12.11
CA THR A 285 -20.93 16.49 -10.63
C THR A 285 -20.70 17.91 -10.10
N ALA A 286 -21.54 18.37 -9.17
CA ALA A 286 -21.41 19.67 -8.54
C ALA A 286 -20.76 19.56 -7.15
N LEU A 287 -19.94 20.54 -6.80
CA LEU A 287 -19.25 20.67 -5.51
C LEU A 287 -19.43 22.10 -5.00
N GLU A 288 -19.80 22.28 -3.73
CA GLU A 288 -19.81 23.58 -3.06
C GLU A 288 -18.75 23.62 -1.95
N LEU A 289 -18.14 24.79 -1.78
CA LEU A 289 -17.05 25.03 -0.84
C LEU A 289 -17.46 26.08 0.18
N CYS A 290 -17.07 25.87 1.43
CA CYS A 290 -17.02 26.95 2.41
C CYS A 290 -15.60 27.53 2.43
N PRO A 291 -15.42 28.86 2.29
CA PRO A 291 -14.14 29.51 2.55
C PRO A 291 -13.71 29.27 4.00
N LEU A 292 -12.42 29.00 4.21
CA LEU A 292 -11.84 28.90 5.57
C LEU A 292 -11.80 30.26 6.25
#